data_AF-A0A7S0KDL1-F1
#
_entry.id   AF-A0A7S0KDL1-F1
#
_cell.length_a   1.000
_cell.length_b   1.000
_cell.length_c   1.000
_cell.angle_alpha   90.00
_cell.angle_beta   90.00
_cell.angle_gamma   90.00
#
_symmetry.space_group_name_H-M   'P 1'
#
loop_
_entity.id
_entity.type
_entity.pdbx_description
1 polymer ?
#
loop_
_entity_poly.entity_id
_entity_poly.type
_entity_poly.pdbx_seq_one_letter_code
_entity_poly.pdbx_strand_id
1 'polypeptide(L)'
;QEEEEAQEEEEEEAESDPLKEHLAGSKPFAPIPGHAITLPNMLSVDSSRIEWLDGVEPRDEEYTYTKHVECDELVTGFMLDPDGKPAAKICDITKHDVDPTEGLALSGPMATGKYQTLHDGGKIVEIGTLGIHPDRVTASSPAMTVAMRIKLTEAISDDVVLFHTGEGWGNHFTIKGSYDGMEMIVTPGNGDNPWGQGCHLVTESSKPPVGRAVSIVATTTAEGNMRLYIDGKLAGEHAGLSEVEGFEITERHVAYVGRWNRVDLAYPTNAALLTLDIYDGCADESEVDAHHAHTREMYPAGQPDDAPAEQPDDAPAEQPDDAPDGSDASSEHGSAVMGFGGDDDYGGEMEDFPEEQIKALDLAIERYLAKYGYEEDGEKLTLDDVLAKYPDPMSRSDFFLETLPDPDGDDTVKMMMMMEACREMGAEC
;
A
#
# COMPACT_ATOMS: atom_id res chain seq x y z
N GLN A 1 39.40 -3.92 -25.98
CA GLN A 1 38.94 -2.62 -26.51
C GLN A 1 37.43 -2.55 -26.47
N GLU A 2 36.63 -3.10 -27.40
CA GLU A 2 35.15 -3.09 -27.20
C GLU A 2 34.68 -3.97 -26.02
N GLU A 3 35.37 -5.08 -25.71
CA GLU A 3 35.11 -5.86 -24.49
C GLU A 3 35.76 -5.30 -23.21
N GLU A 4 36.68 -4.33 -23.32
CA GLU A 4 37.26 -3.65 -22.14
C GLU A 4 36.42 -2.43 -21.76
N GLU A 5 35.85 -1.73 -22.74
CA GLU A 5 34.92 -0.61 -22.48
C GLU A 5 33.60 -1.09 -21.86
N ALA A 6 33.13 -2.29 -22.20
CA ALA A 6 31.96 -2.89 -21.55
C ALA A 6 32.22 -3.37 -20.10
N GLN A 7 33.48 -3.69 -19.75
CA GLN A 7 33.85 -4.02 -18.37
C GLN A 7 34.13 -2.77 -17.53
N GLU A 8 34.57 -1.66 -18.14
CA GLU A 8 34.67 -0.37 -17.46
C GLU A 8 33.28 0.28 -17.24
N GLU A 9 32.29 0.04 -18.10
CA GLU A 9 30.90 0.48 -17.86
C GLU A 9 30.17 -0.39 -16.80
N GLU A 10 30.44 -1.70 -16.69
CA GLU A 10 29.92 -2.54 -15.59
C GLU A 10 30.60 -2.24 -14.23
N GLU A 11 31.80 -1.64 -14.21
CA GLU A 11 32.47 -1.18 -12.97
C GLU A 11 32.10 0.26 -12.56
N GLU A 12 31.48 1.07 -13.44
CA GLU A 12 30.98 2.42 -13.10
C GLU A 12 29.52 2.44 -12.59
N GLU A 13 28.73 1.38 -12.79
CA GLU A 13 27.42 1.19 -12.12
C GLU A 13 27.50 0.47 -10.75
N ALA A 14 28.70 0.33 -10.19
CA ALA A 14 28.86 0.10 -8.76
C ALA A 14 28.67 1.43 -8.00
N GLU A 15 27.49 2.05 -8.12
CA GLU A 15 27.07 3.06 -7.15
C GLU A 15 27.19 2.41 -5.77
N SER A 16 28.07 2.97 -4.95
CA SER A 16 28.40 2.47 -3.63
C SER A 16 27.12 2.43 -2.81
N ASP A 17 26.50 1.25 -2.66
CA ASP A 17 25.43 1.05 -1.71
C ASP A 17 25.94 1.54 -0.34
N PRO A 18 25.39 2.65 0.21
CA PRO A 18 25.90 3.25 1.43
C PRO A 18 25.86 2.27 2.60
N LEU A 19 25.01 1.22 2.54
CA LEU A 19 25.03 0.13 3.52
C LEU A 19 26.32 -0.70 3.46
N LYS A 20 26.83 -1.06 2.28
CA LYS A 20 28.04 -1.90 2.16
C LYS A 20 29.26 -1.25 2.80
N GLU A 21 29.35 0.08 2.77
CA GLU A 21 30.42 0.83 3.43
C GLU A 21 30.18 1.08 4.93
N HIS A 22 28.92 1.15 5.39
CA HIS A 22 28.57 1.42 6.81
C HIS A 22 28.53 0.18 7.73
N LEU A 23 28.64 -1.04 7.20
CA LEU A 23 28.56 -2.28 8.01
C LEU A 23 29.72 -2.49 9.02
N ALA A 24 30.66 -1.56 9.15
CA ALA A 24 31.80 -1.65 10.05
C ALA A 24 31.90 -0.44 11.00
N GLY A 25 31.24 -0.48 12.17
CA GLY A 25 31.67 0.36 13.29
C GLY A 25 30.65 0.86 14.31
N SER A 26 29.38 0.50 14.23
CA SER A 26 28.37 0.94 15.21
C SER A 26 28.46 0.16 16.53
N LYS A 27 28.30 0.87 17.65
CA LYS A 27 28.23 0.24 18.98
C LYS A 27 26.85 -0.42 19.14
N PRO A 28 26.77 -1.62 19.76
CA PRO A 28 25.48 -2.24 20.03
C PRO A 28 24.63 -1.31 20.90
N PHE A 29 23.41 -1.04 20.46
CA PHE A 29 22.40 -0.40 21.31
C PHE A 29 22.04 -1.38 22.42
N ALA A 30 21.75 -0.87 23.63
CA ALA A 30 21.23 -1.74 24.67
C ALA A 30 19.90 -2.33 24.16
N PRO A 31 19.67 -3.64 24.25
CA PRO A 31 18.37 -4.19 23.94
C PRO A 31 17.35 -3.53 24.85
N ILE A 32 16.33 -2.91 24.25
CA ILE A 32 15.20 -2.40 25.02
C ILE A 32 14.50 -3.64 25.62
N PRO A 33 14.22 -3.68 26.93
CA PRO A 33 13.39 -4.72 27.49
C PRO A 33 12.03 -4.70 26.79
N GLY A 34 11.62 -5.81 26.15
CA GLY A 34 10.25 -5.93 25.64
C GLY A 34 10.04 -6.40 24.22
N HIS A 35 10.91 -7.24 23.64
CA HIS A 35 10.42 -8.19 22.63
C HIS A 35 9.44 -9.13 23.33
N ALA A 36 8.16 -8.76 23.27
CA ALA A 36 7.04 -9.50 23.85
C ALA A 36 6.78 -10.84 23.13
N ILE A 37 7.27 -10.94 21.90
CA ILE A 37 7.04 -12.06 20.99
C ILE A 37 8.32 -12.88 20.95
N THR A 38 8.18 -14.19 21.12
CA THR A 38 9.31 -15.12 21.34
C THR A 38 9.78 -15.81 20.08
N LEU A 39 9.13 -15.55 18.96
CA LEU A 39 9.50 -16.06 17.65
C LEU A 39 10.84 -15.45 17.20
N PRO A 40 11.67 -16.17 16.44
CA PRO A 40 12.93 -15.65 15.95
C PRO A 40 12.66 -14.45 15.03
N ASN A 41 12.92 -13.23 15.54
CA ASN A 41 12.76 -11.99 14.79
C ASN A 41 13.58 -12.03 13.49
N MET A 42 12.93 -11.86 12.35
CA MET A 42 13.62 -11.56 11.09
C MET A 42 14.10 -10.11 11.08
N LEU A 43 13.27 -9.21 11.62
CA LEU A 43 13.56 -7.79 11.73
C LEU A 43 12.94 -7.21 13.00
N SER A 44 13.67 -6.31 13.64
CA SER A 44 13.14 -5.44 14.69
C SER A 44 13.76 -4.05 14.50
N VAL A 45 12.95 -3.03 14.26
CA VAL A 45 13.40 -1.63 14.22
C VAL A 45 12.62 -0.78 15.22
N ASP A 46 13.30 0.21 15.79
CA ASP A 46 12.80 1.09 16.85
C ASP A 46 13.24 2.53 16.56
N SER A 47 12.32 3.50 16.69
CA SER A 47 12.57 4.92 16.39
C SER A 47 13.59 5.59 17.31
N SER A 48 13.93 4.98 18.44
CA SER A 48 15.03 5.41 19.31
C SER A 48 16.42 4.99 18.81
N ARG A 49 16.50 4.14 17.78
CA ARG A 49 17.76 3.62 17.22
C ARG A 49 17.94 4.10 15.78
N ILE A 50 18.20 5.39 15.63
CA ILE A 50 18.42 6.02 14.34
C ILE A 50 19.85 6.51 14.24
N GLU A 51 20.50 6.16 13.13
CA GLU A 51 21.75 6.75 12.69
C GLU A 51 21.50 7.65 11.48
N TRP A 52 21.60 8.95 11.69
CA TRP A 52 21.44 9.93 10.62
C TRP A 52 22.73 10.08 9.84
N LEU A 53 22.63 10.11 8.51
CA LEU A 53 23.75 10.43 7.64
C LEU A 53 24.11 11.92 7.77
N ASP A 54 25.41 12.22 7.72
CA ASP A 54 25.90 13.59 7.75
C ASP A 54 26.02 14.15 6.33
N GLY A 55 25.60 15.41 6.15
CA GLY A 55 25.75 16.14 4.87
C GLY A 55 24.74 15.78 3.78
N VAL A 56 23.77 14.90 4.07
CA VAL A 56 22.62 14.67 3.21
C VAL A 56 21.55 15.71 3.54
N GLU A 57 21.37 16.68 2.64
CA GLU A 57 20.24 17.59 2.70
C GLU A 57 19.05 16.97 1.95
N PRO A 58 17.84 17.05 2.50
CA PRO A 58 16.67 16.58 1.78
C PRO A 58 16.48 17.36 0.47
N ARG A 59 16.10 16.67 -0.60
CA ARG A 59 15.81 17.33 -1.88
C ARG A 59 14.51 18.12 -1.77
N ASP A 60 14.54 19.36 -2.25
CA ASP A 60 13.41 20.30 -2.19
C ASP A 60 12.55 20.26 -3.48
N GLU A 61 12.88 19.36 -4.41
CA GLU A 61 12.28 19.24 -5.74
C GLU A 61 10.83 18.71 -5.65
N GLU A 62 9.93 19.29 -6.44
CA GLU A 62 8.58 18.77 -6.63
C GLU A 62 8.68 17.48 -7.44
N TYR A 63 8.49 16.33 -6.81
CA TYR A 63 8.37 15.06 -7.52
C TYR A 63 7.03 15.04 -8.25
N THR A 64 7.03 15.51 -9.50
CA THR A 64 5.98 15.17 -10.47
C THR A 64 6.40 13.85 -11.11
N TYR A 65 5.55 12.85 -10.99
CA TYR A 65 5.89 11.44 -11.17
C TYR A 65 6.20 11.04 -12.60
N THR A 66 7.47 10.73 -12.89
CA THR A 66 7.87 9.94 -14.06
C THR A 66 9.02 8.96 -13.79
N LYS A 67 9.62 8.95 -12.58
CA LYS A 67 10.79 8.11 -12.31
C LYS A 67 10.59 7.30 -11.04
N HIS A 68 10.83 6.00 -11.15
CA HIS A 68 11.09 5.09 -10.03
C HIS A 68 12.33 5.63 -9.30
N VAL A 69 12.16 6.61 -8.42
CA VAL A 69 13.28 7.03 -7.55
C VAL A 69 13.32 5.97 -6.48
N GLU A 70 14.21 5.00 -6.68
CA GLU A 70 14.50 3.99 -5.68
C GLU A 70 14.85 4.72 -4.38
N CYS A 71 14.34 4.21 -3.25
CA CYS A 71 14.58 4.77 -1.92
C CYS A 71 16.08 4.98 -1.63
N ASP A 72 16.93 4.31 -2.40
CA ASP A 72 18.38 4.28 -2.37
C ASP A 72 19.04 5.63 -2.71
N GLU A 73 18.41 6.48 -3.53
CA GLU A 73 18.94 7.81 -3.87
C GLU A 73 18.59 8.91 -2.86
N LEU A 74 17.69 8.62 -1.90
CA LEU A 74 17.04 9.60 -1.02
C LEU A 74 17.26 9.32 0.48
N VAL A 75 18.25 8.48 0.79
CA VAL A 75 18.52 8.02 2.16
C VAL A 75 19.10 9.16 3.00
N THR A 76 18.39 9.57 4.05
CA THR A 76 18.84 10.57 5.03
C THR A 76 19.35 9.93 6.32
N GLY A 77 19.05 8.66 6.56
CA GLY A 77 19.52 7.91 7.72
C GLY A 77 19.12 6.44 7.70
N PHE A 78 19.42 5.74 8.78
CA PHE A 78 19.10 4.33 8.97
C PHE A 78 18.43 4.09 10.31
N MET A 79 17.40 3.25 10.31
CA MET A 79 16.97 2.57 11.53
C MET A 79 17.82 1.33 11.76
N LEU A 80 18.23 1.13 13.01
CA LEU A 80 19.14 0.06 13.39
C LEU A 80 18.42 -1.08 14.11
N ASP A 81 18.88 -2.30 13.85
CA ASP A 81 18.48 -3.51 14.58
C ASP A 81 19.02 -3.50 16.03
N PRO A 82 18.62 -4.45 16.91
CA PRO A 82 19.13 -4.53 18.27
C PRO A 82 20.65 -4.71 18.37
N ASP A 83 21.29 -5.24 17.33
CA ASP A 83 22.74 -5.40 17.26
C ASP A 83 23.46 -4.11 16.79
N GLY A 84 22.69 -3.06 16.46
CA GLY A 84 23.19 -1.78 15.99
C GLY A 84 23.54 -1.75 14.51
N LYS A 85 23.09 -2.74 13.72
CA LYS A 85 23.33 -2.76 12.26
C LYS A 85 22.18 -2.09 11.53
N PRO A 86 22.45 -1.41 10.39
CA PRO A 86 21.40 -0.90 9.52
C PRO A 86 20.42 -2.00 9.12
N ALA A 87 19.13 -1.70 9.28
CA ALA A 87 18.05 -2.63 9.05
C ALA A 87 16.97 -2.04 8.14
N ALA A 88 16.78 -0.72 8.18
CA ALA A 88 15.93 0.00 7.25
C ALA A 88 16.48 1.38 6.91
N LYS A 89 16.30 1.81 5.66
CA LYS A 89 16.65 3.13 5.10
C LYS A 89 15.53 4.12 5.44
N ILE A 90 15.90 5.27 5.99
CA ILE A 90 15.02 6.41 6.21
C ILE A 90 15.18 7.32 4.99
N CYS A 91 14.08 7.59 4.31
CA CYS A 91 14.03 8.37 3.07
C CYS A 91 13.05 9.53 3.22
N ASP A 92 13.35 10.67 2.59
CA ASP A 92 12.47 11.83 2.54
C ASP A 92 12.08 12.39 3.93
N ILE A 93 12.94 12.19 4.94
CA ILE A 93 12.76 12.70 6.30
C ILE A 93 14.00 13.48 6.70
N THR A 94 13.79 14.72 7.13
CA THR A 94 14.85 15.61 7.64
C THR A 94 15.44 15.04 8.92
N LYS A 95 16.75 15.12 9.06
CA LYS A 95 17.46 14.77 10.31
C LYS A 95 16.90 15.56 11.49
N HIS A 96 16.52 14.85 12.55
CA HIS A 96 16.03 15.46 13.78
C HIS A 96 16.20 14.55 15.00
N ASP A 97 16.06 15.15 16.19
CA ASP A 97 15.97 14.41 17.43
C ASP A 97 14.59 13.76 17.52
N VAL A 98 14.55 12.43 17.37
CA VAL A 98 13.32 11.66 17.49
C VAL A 98 13.04 11.40 18.97
N ASP A 99 11.92 11.90 19.47
CA ASP A 99 11.42 11.52 20.80
C ASP A 99 10.94 10.07 20.74
N PRO A 100 11.54 9.14 21.51
CA PRO A 100 11.14 7.73 21.51
C PRO A 100 9.66 7.52 21.79
N THR A 101 9.00 8.43 22.50
CA THR A 101 7.58 8.36 22.86
C THR A 101 6.63 8.91 21.79
N GLU A 102 7.16 9.71 20.87
CA GLU A 102 6.39 10.31 19.77
C GLU A 102 6.64 9.59 18.44
N GLY A 103 7.82 8.99 18.24
CA GLY A 103 8.17 8.18 17.07
C GLY A 103 8.76 8.98 15.91
N LEU A 104 9.21 8.25 14.88
CA LEU A 104 9.70 8.80 13.62
C LEU A 104 8.50 9.25 12.77
N ALA A 105 8.36 10.55 12.52
CA ALA A 105 7.28 11.09 11.70
C ALA A 105 7.40 10.62 10.24
N LEU A 106 6.36 9.97 9.73
CA LEU A 106 6.25 9.52 8.33
C LEU A 106 5.56 10.55 7.43
N SER A 107 5.10 11.67 7.98
CA SER A 107 4.54 12.80 7.23
C SER A 107 4.66 14.11 8.00
N GLY A 108 4.36 15.22 7.32
CA GLY A 108 4.32 16.55 7.92
C GLY A 108 5.67 17.27 7.92
N PRO A 109 5.91 18.24 8.81
CA PRO A 109 7.02 19.20 8.69
C PRO A 109 8.43 18.62 8.76
N MET A 110 8.56 17.37 9.21
CA MET A 110 9.84 16.66 9.27
C MET A 110 10.08 15.81 8.02
N ALA A 111 9.05 15.60 7.20
CA ALA A 111 9.15 14.98 5.89
C ALA A 111 9.40 16.04 4.82
N THR A 112 10.04 15.64 3.74
CA THR A 112 10.39 16.55 2.63
C THR A 112 9.95 16.06 1.27
N GLY A 113 9.56 14.78 1.17
CA GLY A 113 9.04 14.21 -0.07
C GLY A 113 7.71 14.88 -0.42
N LYS A 114 7.72 15.75 -1.43
CA LYS A 114 6.51 16.43 -1.92
C LYS A 114 5.75 15.48 -2.83
N TYR A 115 4.55 15.09 -2.41
CA TYR A 115 3.67 14.19 -3.13
C TYR A 115 2.38 14.87 -3.55
N GLN A 116 2.02 14.75 -4.83
CA GLN A 116 0.76 15.24 -5.36
C GLN A 116 -0.30 14.15 -5.34
N THR A 117 -1.30 14.32 -4.47
CA THR A 117 -2.45 13.41 -4.39
C THR A 117 -3.36 13.56 -5.62
N LEU A 118 -3.62 12.48 -6.36
CA LEU A 118 -4.49 12.50 -7.55
C LEU A 118 -5.98 12.64 -7.20
N HIS A 119 -6.38 12.12 -6.04
CA HIS A 119 -7.78 12.05 -5.61
C HIS A 119 -8.24 13.28 -4.80
N ASP A 120 -7.35 13.98 -4.10
CA ASP A 120 -7.68 15.19 -3.33
C ASP A 120 -7.48 16.49 -4.14
N GLY A 121 -7.71 16.42 -5.45
CA GLY A 121 -7.62 17.59 -6.33
C GLY A 121 -6.20 18.12 -6.52
N GLY A 122 -5.18 17.26 -6.44
CA GLY A 122 -3.80 17.63 -6.69
C GLY A 122 -3.11 18.32 -5.52
N LYS A 123 -3.55 18.08 -4.27
CA LYS A 123 -2.92 18.65 -3.08
C LYS A 123 -1.52 18.06 -2.91
N ILE A 124 -0.53 18.94 -2.71
CA ILE A 124 0.84 18.56 -2.35
C ILE A 124 0.91 18.32 -0.84
N VAL A 125 1.46 17.18 -0.45
CA VAL A 125 1.71 16.79 0.95
C VAL A 125 3.16 16.34 1.12
N GLU A 126 3.69 16.50 2.33
CA GLU A 126 5.05 16.09 2.69
C GLU A 126 5.00 14.68 3.33
N ILE A 127 5.69 13.72 2.71
CA ILE A 127 5.68 12.31 3.10
C ILE A 127 7.11 11.80 3.21
N GLY A 128 7.37 11.07 4.30
CA GLY A 128 8.58 10.33 4.57
C GLY A 128 8.36 8.84 4.40
N THR A 129 9.44 8.07 4.27
CA THR A 129 9.32 6.62 4.04
C THR A 129 10.42 5.86 4.71
N LEU A 130 10.07 4.64 5.13
CA LEU A 130 11.04 3.66 5.55
C LEU A 130 11.08 2.53 4.52
N GLY A 131 12.24 2.35 3.87
CA GLY A 131 12.52 1.21 2.99
C GLY A 131 13.32 0.16 3.74
N ILE A 132 12.80 -1.04 3.88
CA ILE A 132 13.49 -2.12 4.60
C ILE A 132 14.40 -2.86 3.62
N HIS A 133 15.63 -3.16 4.05
CA HIS A 133 16.59 -3.81 3.17
C HIS A 133 16.15 -5.24 2.84
N PRO A 134 16.26 -5.69 1.56
CA PRO A 134 15.83 -7.02 1.13
C PRO A 134 16.39 -8.19 1.94
N ASP A 135 17.69 -8.14 2.26
CA ASP A 135 18.35 -9.17 3.08
C ASP A 135 17.83 -9.26 4.54
N ARG A 136 16.94 -8.35 4.96
CA ARG A 136 16.40 -8.31 6.32
C ARG A 136 14.94 -8.73 6.40
N VAL A 137 14.26 -8.79 5.27
CA VAL A 137 12.89 -9.30 5.15
C VAL A 137 12.92 -10.30 4.02
N THR A 138 13.33 -11.53 4.31
CA THR A 138 13.22 -12.66 3.39
C THR A 138 12.20 -13.61 3.99
N ALA A 139 10.91 -13.26 3.89
CA ALA A 139 9.83 -14.11 4.36
C ALA A 139 9.53 -15.14 3.26
N SER A 140 9.74 -16.42 3.57
CA SER A 140 9.46 -17.54 2.66
C SER A 140 8.35 -18.46 3.17
N SER A 141 7.82 -18.18 4.36
CA SER A 141 6.79 -18.97 5.04
C SER A 141 5.40 -18.36 4.89
N PRO A 142 4.36 -19.17 4.55
CA PRO A 142 2.97 -18.72 4.57
C PRO A 142 2.60 -18.09 5.89
N ALA A 143 3.13 -18.63 6.99
CA ALA A 143 2.99 -18.06 8.31
C ALA A 143 3.93 -16.87 8.49
N MET A 144 3.38 -15.69 8.73
CA MET A 144 4.11 -14.45 8.91
C MET A 144 3.38 -13.57 9.91
N THR A 145 4.12 -12.79 10.69
CA THR A 145 3.53 -11.73 11.50
C THR A 145 4.26 -10.42 11.29
N VAL A 146 3.46 -9.36 11.22
CA VAL A 146 3.91 -7.97 11.26
C VAL A 146 3.28 -7.33 12.49
N ALA A 147 4.11 -6.93 13.45
CA ALA A 147 3.69 -6.24 14.65
C ALA A 147 4.28 -4.82 14.66
N MET A 148 3.42 -3.81 14.77
CA MET A 148 3.84 -2.41 14.71
C MET A 148 3.23 -1.61 15.85
N ARG A 149 3.99 -0.62 16.29
CA ARG A 149 3.52 0.44 17.17
C ARG A 149 3.58 1.74 16.40
N ILE A 150 2.43 2.37 16.24
CA ILE A 150 2.30 3.62 15.51
C ILE A 150 1.48 4.62 16.30
N LYS A 151 1.72 5.91 16.07
CA LYS A 151 0.90 6.99 16.58
C LYS A 151 0.31 7.75 15.39
N LEU A 152 -0.99 7.59 15.15
CA LEU A 152 -1.67 8.33 14.10
C LEU A 152 -1.76 9.82 14.48
N THR A 153 -1.43 10.71 13.56
CA THR A 153 -1.60 12.16 13.70
C THR A 153 -2.91 12.64 13.06
N GLU A 154 -3.43 11.88 12.10
CA GLU A 154 -4.77 12.04 11.53
C GLU A 154 -5.46 10.68 11.41
N ALA A 155 -6.78 10.68 11.21
CA ALA A 155 -7.51 9.43 10.99
C ALA A 155 -7.02 8.77 9.70
N ILE A 156 -6.88 7.44 9.72
CA ILE A 156 -6.44 6.71 8.53
C ILE A 156 -7.53 6.75 7.46
N SER A 157 -7.15 7.27 6.29
CA SER A 157 -8.00 7.32 5.10
C SER A 157 -7.98 5.98 4.36
N ASP A 158 -8.91 5.86 3.41
CA ASP A 158 -8.94 4.75 2.47
C ASP A 158 -7.62 4.67 1.67
N ASP A 159 -7.17 3.45 1.38
CA ASP A 159 -5.93 3.14 0.65
C ASP A 159 -4.60 3.67 1.25
N VAL A 160 -4.61 4.24 2.45
CA VAL A 160 -3.37 4.63 3.15
C VAL A 160 -2.61 3.38 3.59
N VAL A 161 -1.45 3.12 2.98
CA VAL A 161 -0.61 1.95 3.28
C VAL A 161 0.28 2.21 4.49
N LEU A 162 0.01 1.49 5.59
CA LEU A 162 0.87 1.51 6.78
C LEU A 162 2.12 0.66 6.57
N PHE A 163 1.94 -0.54 6.00
CA PHE A 163 3.01 -1.49 5.76
C PHE A 163 2.72 -2.30 4.51
N HIS A 164 3.77 -2.57 3.76
CA HIS A 164 3.76 -3.47 2.63
C HIS A 164 5.02 -4.31 2.64
N THR A 165 4.90 -5.58 2.26
CA THR A 165 6.03 -6.41 1.86
C THR A 165 5.66 -7.36 0.74
N GLY A 166 6.55 -7.59 -0.21
CA GLY A 166 6.28 -8.44 -1.36
C GLY A 166 7.39 -8.42 -2.41
N GLU A 167 7.10 -9.01 -3.57
CA GLU A 167 7.89 -8.91 -4.80
C GLU A 167 7.09 -8.30 -5.96
N GLY A 168 6.12 -7.43 -5.61
CA GLY A 168 5.17 -6.82 -6.55
C GLY A 168 3.73 -7.16 -6.17
N TRP A 169 2.81 -6.98 -7.12
CA TRP A 169 1.39 -7.28 -6.90
C TRP A 169 1.12 -8.78 -6.67
N GLY A 170 1.90 -9.61 -7.35
CA GLY A 170 1.70 -11.05 -7.42
C GLY A 170 2.28 -11.87 -6.28
N ASN A 171 2.71 -11.27 -5.17
CA ASN A 171 3.03 -11.91 -3.89
C ASN A 171 3.30 -10.82 -2.85
N HIS A 172 2.30 -10.46 -2.07
CA HIS A 172 2.49 -9.44 -1.04
C HIS A 172 1.65 -9.67 0.20
N PHE A 173 2.03 -8.94 1.24
CA PHE A 173 1.35 -8.79 2.51
C PHE A 173 1.27 -7.28 2.77
N THR A 174 0.06 -6.74 2.86
CA THR A 174 -0.18 -5.30 3.04
C THR A 174 -1.10 -5.07 4.22
N ILE A 175 -0.82 -4.02 5.00
CA ILE A 175 -1.71 -3.45 6.01
C ILE A 175 -2.02 -2.02 5.57
N LYS A 176 -3.29 -1.70 5.33
CA LYS A 176 -3.71 -0.37 4.90
C LYS A 176 -5.03 0.06 5.54
N GLY A 177 -5.36 1.34 5.42
CA GLY A 177 -6.71 1.83 5.72
C GLY A 177 -7.68 1.40 4.64
N SER A 178 -8.92 1.14 5.03
CA SER A 178 -10.04 1.00 4.11
C SER A 178 -11.15 1.99 4.47
N TYR A 179 -12.16 2.12 3.60
CA TYR A 179 -13.35 2.92 3.89
C TYR A 179 -13.97 2.54 5.26
N ASP A 180 -14.21 1.25 5.48
CA ASP A 180 -14.90 0.70 6.65
C ASP A 180 -13.98 0.39 7.85
N GLY A 181 -12.66 0.52 7.74
CA GLY A 181 -11.78 0.13 8.85
C GLY A 181 -10.30 0.07 8.49
N MET A 182 -9.66 -0.98 8.98
CA MET A 182 -8.36 -1.44 8.52
C MET A 182 -8.53 -2.62 7.58
N GLU A 183 -7.60 -2.77 6.67
CA GLU A 183 -7.54 -3.88 5.74
C GLU A 183 -6.17 -4.55 5.78
N MET A 184 -6.19 -5.87 5.74
CA MET A 184 -5.04 -6.71 5.50
C MET A 184 -5.25 -7.44 4.17
N ILE A 185 -4.26 -7.36 3.28
CA ILE A 185 -4.28 -8.04 1.98
C ILE A 185 -3.11 -9.01 1.92
N VAL A 186 -3.38 -10.24 1.46
CA VAL A 186 -2.34 -11.22 1.17
C VAL A 186 -2.61 -11.87 -0.18
N THR A 187 -1.61 -11.91 -1.06
CA THR A 187 -1.68 -12.64 -2.33
C THR A 187 -0.82 -13.90 -2.30
N PRO A 188 -1.22 -14.96 -3.05
CA PRO A 188 -0.34 -16.08 -3.34
C PRO A 188 0.85 -15.60 -4.20
N GLY A 189 1.94 -16.35 -4.20
CA GLY A 189 3.10 -16.13 -5.07
C GLY A 189 3.13 -17.00 -6.32
N ASN A 190 2.06 -17.75 -6.57
CA ASN A 190 1.88 -18.60 -7.73
C ASN A 190 0.54 -18.32 -8.42
N GLY A 191 0.39 -18.83 -9.65
CA GLY A 191 -0.81 -18.67 -10.47
C GLY A 191 -0.64 -17.63 -11.59
N ASP A 192 -1.56 -17.68 -12.57
CA ASP A 192 -1.53 -16.80 -13.74
C ASP A 192 -2.03 -15.37 -13.43
N ASN A 193 -2.81 -15.21 -12.35
CA ASN A 193 -3.26 -13.90 -11.85
C ASN A 193 -3.27 -13.88 -10.31
N PRO A 194 -2.10 -13.83 -9.65
CA PRO A 194 -2.04 -13.90 -8.19
C PRO A 194 -2.69 -12.69 -7.51
N TRP A 195 -2.73 -11.52 -8.17
CA TRP A 195 -3.46 -10.34 -7.68
C TRP A 195 -4.97 -10.56 -7.66
N GLY A 196 -5.55 -11.12 -8.73
CA GLY A 196 -6.97 -11.48 -8.78
C GLY A 196 -7.37 -12.59 -7.79
N GLN A 197 -6.39 -13.30 -7.24
CA GLN A 197 -6.54 -14.29 -6.17
C GLN A 197 -6.19 -13.73 -4.79
N GLY A 198 -5.98 -12.41 -4.69
CA GLY A 198 -5.71 -11.71 -3.44
C GLY A 198 -6.84 -11.92 -2.44
N CYS A 199 -6.44 -12.19 -1.20
CA CYS A 199 -7.36 -12.37 -0.09
C CYS A 199 -7.37 -11.10 0.77
N HIS A 200 -8.57 -10.60 1.04
CA HIS A 200 -8.79 -9.33 1.71
C HIS A 200 -9.52 -9.57 3.04
N LEU A 201 -8.95 -9.08 4.13
CA LEU A 201 -9.58 -9.03 5.44
C LEU A 201 -9.84 -7.57 5.76
N VAL A 202 -11.11 -7.18 5.85
CA VAL A 202 -11.52 -5.84 6.26
C VAL A 202 -12.14 -5.91 7.66
N THR A 203 -11.66 -5.09 8.59
CA THR A 203 -12.21 -5.03 9.96
C THR A 203 -13.55 -4.31 9.99
N GLU A 204 -14.46 -4.72 10.87
CA GLU A 204 -15.71 -4.00 11.09
C GLU A 204 -15.46 -2.68 11.87
N SER A 205 -15.42 -1.53 11.18
CA SER A 205 -15.40 -0.17 11.76
C SER A 205 -14.30 0.12 12.79
N SER A 206 -13.24 -0.70 12.82
CA SER A 206 -12.19 -0.65 13.83
C SER A 206 -10.98 0.14 13.33
N LYS A 207 -11.11 1.45 13.17
CA LYS A 207 -9.96 2.31 12.84
C LYS A 207 -9.12 2.61 14.10
N PRO A 208 -7.78 2.61 14.00
CA PRO A 208 -6.92 3.03 15.08
C PRO A 208 -7.23 4.47 15.51
N PRO A 209 -7.24 4.79 16.82
CA PRO A 209 -7.47 6.15 17.27
C PRO A 209 -6.27 7.07 16.99
N VAL A 210 -6.59 8.35 16.81
CA VAL A 210 -5.62 9.42 16.60
C VAL A 210 -5.03 9.90 17.93
N GLY A 211 -3.75 10.28 17.92
CA GLY A 211 -3.11 11.03 19.01
C GLY A 211 -2.53 10.17 20.14
N ARG A 212 -2.62 8.84 20.04
CA ARG A 212 -1.95 7.91 20.96
C ARG A 212 -1.24 6.78 20.22
N ALA A 213 -0.29 6.14 20.90
CA ALA A 213 0.29 4.91 20.41
C ALA A 213 -0.79 3.80 20.33
N VAL A 214 -0.75 3.05 19.23
CA VAL A 214 -1.61 1.92 18.94
C VAL A 214 -0.75 0.71 18.63
N SER A 215 -1.15 -0.44 19.16
CA SER A 215 -0.58 -1.73 18.81
C SER A 215 -1.37 -2.33 17.64
N ILE A 216 -0.73 -2.57 16.50
CA ILE A 216 -1.34 -3.31 15.38
C ILE A 216 -0.52 -4.57 15.16
N VAL A 217 -1.19 -5.72 15.11
CA VAL A 217 -0.55 -7.02 14.83
C VAL A 217 -1.35 -7.71 13.74
N ALA A 218 -0.72 -7.98 12.60
CA ALA A 218 -1.31 -8.70 11.48
C ALA A 218 -0.59 -10.04 11.32
N THR A 219 -1.33 -11.15 11.23
CA THR A 219 -0.76 -12.48 11.13
C THR A 219 -1.38 -13.32 10.02
N THR A 220 -0.56 -14.17 9.41
CA THR A 220 -0.99 -15.31 8.60
C THR A 220 -0.56 -16.61 9.28
N THR A 221 -1.41 -17.65 9.24
CA THR A 221 -1.02 -19.00 9.68
C THR A 221 -0.31 -19.76 8.57
N ALA A 222 0.27 -20.92 8.89
CA ALA A 222 0.92 -21.78 7.88
C ALA A 222 -0.06 -22.28 6.82
N GLU A 223 -1.33 -22.38 7.18
CA GLU A 223 -2.43 -22.74 6.29
C GLU A 223 -2.98 -21.55 5.49
N GLY A 224 -2.52 -20.31 5.76
CA GLY A 224 -2.95 -19.11 5.04
C GLY A 224 -4.08 -18.30 5.69
N ASN A 225 -4.55 -18.68 6.89
CA ASN A 225 -5.58 -17.92 7.60
C ASN A 225 -5.05 -16.57 8.07
N MET A 226 -5.83 -15.51 7.91
CA MET A 226 -5.46 -14.14 8.22
C MET A 226 -6.12 -13.68 9.52
N ARG A 227 -5.39 -12.93 10.34
CA ARG A 227 -5.92 -12.26 11.53
C ARG A 227 -5.32 -10.88 11.68
N LEU A 228 -6.15 -9.92 12.09
CA LEU A 228 -5.72 -8.57 12.38
C LEU A 228 -6.17 -8.17 13.79
N TYR A 229 -5.21 -7.72 14.59
CA TYR A 229 -5.42 -7.28 15.96
C TYR A 229 -5.11 -5.79 16.11
N ILE A 230 -5.96 -5.09 16.84
CA ILE A 230 -5.78 -3.68 17.20
C ILE A 230 -5.89 -3.57 18.72
N ASP A 231 -4.84 -3.06 19.35
CA ASP A 231 -4.72 -2.95 20.80
C ASP A 231 -5.03 -4.25 21.55
N GLY A 232 -4.44 -5.35 21.06
CA GLY A 232 -4.57 -6.67 21.65
C GLY A 232 -5.90 -7.37 21.35
N LYS A 233 -6.87 -6.68 20.73
CA LYS A 233 -8.18 -7.25 20.40
C LYS A 233 -8.20 -7.73 18.96
N LEU A 234 -8.78 -8.91 18.72
CA LEU A 234 -9.04 -9.40 17.37
C LEU A 234 -10.06 -8.46 16.71
N ALA A 235 -9.61 -7.72 15.69
CA ALA A 235 -10.40 -6.76 14.94
C ALA A 235 -11.01 -7.39 13.67
N GLY A 236 -10.42 -8.48 13.17
CA GLY A 236 -10.97 -9.28 12.08
C GLY A 236 -10.19 -10.57 11.87
N GLU A 237 -10.86 -11.56 11.28
CA GLU A 237 -10.29 -12.82 10.84
C GLU A 237 -10.85 -13.22 9.47
N HIS A 238 -10.05 -13.90 8.66
CA HIS A 238 -10.45 -14.38 7.34
C HIS A 238 -9.73 -15.70 7.02
N ALA A 239 -10.36 -16.58 6.24
CA ALA A 239 -9.75 -17.85 5.83
C ALA A 239 -8.51 -17.63 4.94
N GLY A 240 -8.45 -16.49 4.25
CA GLY A 240 -7.26 -16.00 3.56
C GLY A 240 -6.81 -16.94 2.46
N LEU A 241 -5.49 -17.12 2.34
CA LEU A 241 -4.92 -18.00 1.31
C LEU A 241 -5.36 -19.46 1.45
N SER A 242 -5.93 -19.88 2.59
CA SER A 242 -6.45 -21.25 2.75
C SER A 242 -7.60 -21.57 1.78
N GLU A 243 -8.27 -20.55 1.23
CA GLU A 243 -9.31 -20.68 0.23
C GLU A 243 -8.77 -20.78 -1.21
N VAL A 244 -7.47 -20.51 -1.40
CA VAL A 244 -6.79 -20.56 -2.69
C VAL A 244 -6.18 -21.97 -2.86
N GLU A 245 -6.74 -22.75 -3.79
CA GLU A 245 -6.29 -24.13 -4.01
C GLU A 245 -4.83 -24.17 -4.46
N GLY A 246 -4.00 -24.90 -3.70
CA GLY A 246 -2.59 -25.11 -4.05
C GLY A 246 -1.74 -23.84 -3.97
N PHE A 247 -2.15 -22.86 -3.17
CA PHE A 247 -1.38 -21.63 -2.99
C PHE A 247 0.06 -21.95 -2.53
N GLU A 248 0.99 -21.20 -3.08
CA GLU A 248 2.36 -21.12 -2.62
C GLU A 248 2.68 -19.65 -2.39
N ILE A 249 3.73 -19.38 -1.63
CA ILE A 249 4.30 -18.04 -1.57
C ILE A 249 5.78 -18.12 -1.90
N THR A 250 6.24 -17.14 -2.66
CA THR A 250 7.64 -16.93 -3.01
C THR A 250 8.28 -15.99 -1.99
N GLU A 251 9.59 -15.75 -2.12
CA GLU A 251 10.32 -14.86 -1.22
C GLU A 251 9.86 -13.41 -1.35
N ARG A 252 9.28 -12.87 -0.27
CA ARG A 252 8.98 -11.44 -0.18
C ARG A 252 10.25 -10.73 0.26
N HIS A 253 10.84 -9.94 -0.62
CA HIS A 253 12.16 -9.32 -0.43
C HIS A 253 12.11 -7.79 -0.45
N VAL A 254 10.96 -7.17 -0.65
CA VAL A 254 10.81 -5.72 -0.52
C VAL A 254 9.85 -5.43 0.61
N ALA A 255 10.13 -4.42 1.42
CA ALA A 255 9.18 -3.94 2.42
C ALA A 255 9.28 -2.44 2.67
N TYR A 256 8.12 -1.81 2.87
CA TYR A 256 7.99 -0.37 3.08
C TYR A 256 7.02 -0.06 4.22
N VAL A 257 7.28 1.07 4.89
CA VAL A 257 6.40 1.66 5.90
C VAL A 257 6.07 3.08 5.50
N GLY A 258 4.80 3.46 5.66
CA GLY A 258 4.30 4.82 5.45
C GLY A 258 3.90 5.14 4.00
N ARG A 259 4.45 4.41 3.03
CA ARG A 259 4.00 4.43 1.63
C ARG A 259 4.24 3.09 0.96
N TRP A 260 3.63 2.92 -0.20
CA TRP A 260 3.89 1.81 -1.11
C TRP A 260 4.87 2.21 -2.24
N ASN A 261 5.44 1.24 -2.96
CA ASN A 261 6.47 1.46 -3.99
C ASN A 261 5.96 2.13 -5.26
N ARG A 262 4.67 1.98 -5.57
CA ARG A 262 3.94 2.75 -6.57
C ARG A 262 3.55 4.05 -5.94
N VAL A 263 4.52 4.96 -6.02
CA VAL A 263 4.44 6.19 -5.28
C VAL A 263 3.25 7.03 -5.84
N ASP A 264 2.71 6.74 -7.05
CA ASP A 264 1.61 7.40 -7.79
C ASP A 264 0.21 7.03 -7.29
N LEU A 265 0.10 5.96 -6.50
CA LEU A 265 -1.16 5.45 -5.94
C LEU A 265 -1.18 5.48 -4.40
N ALA A 266 -0.14 6.03 -3.76
CA ALA A 266 -0.02 6.00 -2.31
C ALA A 266 -0.55 7.28 -1.66
N TYR A 267 -1.52 7.17 -0.75
CA TYR A 267 -1.90 8.28 0.12
C TYR A 267 -0.88 8.49 1.26
N PRO A 268 -0.74 9.72 1.79
CA PRO A 268 0.12 9.98 2.95
C PRO A 268 -0.30 9.18 4.17
N THR A 269 0.64 8.43 4.76
CA THR A 269 0.46 7.89 6.09
C THR A 269 0.73 8.98 7.13
N ASN A 270 -0.34 9.60 7.62
CA ASN A 270 -0.29 10.57 8.71
C ASN A 270 -0.08 9.89 10.07
N ALA A 271 1.14 9.42 10.28
CA ALA A 271 1.54 8.70 11.47
C ALA A 271 3.02 8.93 11.82
N ALA A 272 3.35 8.60 13.06
CA ALA A 272 4.71 8.36 13.49
C ALA A 272 4.92 6.86 13.77
N LEU A 273 6.02 6.32 13.28
CA LEU A 273 6.46 4.95 13.57
C LEU A 273 7.22 4.92 14.90
N LEU A 274 6.79 4.07 15.83
CA LEU A 274 7.50 3.83 17.09
C LEU A 274 8.37 2.58 16.96
N THR A 275 7.76 1.44 16.61
CA THR A 275 8.46 0.17 16.43
C THR A 275 7.83 -0.65 15.30
N LEU A 276 8.63 -1.50 14.67
CA LEU A 276 8.19 -2.52 13.73
C LEU A 276 8.97 -3.81 13.97
N ASP A 277 8.25 -4.90 14.18
CA ASP A 277 8.76 -6.26 14.29
C ASP A 277 8.16 -7.12 13.16
N ILE A 278 9.01 -7.89 12.48
CA ILE A 278 8.62 -8.84 11.42
C ILE A 278 9.27 -10.19 11.70
N TYR A 279 8.50 -11.26 11.59
CA TYR A 279 9.02 -12.62 11.74
C TYR A 279 8.18 -13.65 10.98
N ASP A 280 8.85 -14.75 10.63
CA ASP A 280 8.20 -15.97 10.17
C ASP A 280 7.47 -16.64 11.36
N GLY A 281 6.21 -17.02 11.11
CA GLY A 281 5.32 -17.60 12.11
C GLY A 281 4.10 -16.73 12.40
N CYS A 282 3.09 -17.35 13.00
CA CYS A 282 1.87 -16.69 13.43
C CYS A 282 1.96 -16.41 14.93
N ALA A 283 1.84 -15.15 15.34
CA ALA A 283 1.69 -14.80 16.75
C ALA A 283 0.47 -15.48 17.35
N ASP A 284 0.61 -15.96 18.59
CA ASP A 284 -0.54 -16.37 19.39
C ASP A 284 -1.14 -15.21 20.20
N GLU A 285 -2.31 -15.43 20.81
CA GLU A 285 -3.02 -14.41 21.60
C GLU A 285 -2.15 -13.86 22.75
N SER A 286 -1.31 -14.70 23.36
CA SER A 286 -0.46 -14.28 24.47
C SER A 286 0.66 -13.34 24.01
N GLU A 287 1.21 -13.56 22.82
CA GLU A 287 2.20 -12.70 22.18
C GLU A 287 1.58 -11.36 21.74
N VAL A 288 0.35 -11.40 21.21
CA VAL A 288 -0.44 -10.20 20.88
C VAL A 288 -0.74 -9.36 22.12
N ASP A 289 -1.21 -10.00 23.19
CA ASP A 289 -1.48 -9.35 24.48
C ASP A 289 -0.22 -8.73 25.06
N ALA A 290 0.90 -9.45 25.00
CA ALA A 290 2.17 -8.95 25.47
C ALA A 290 2.64 -7.75 24.63
N HIS A 291 2.50 -7.79 23.29
CA HIS A 291 2.83 -6.67 22.42
C HIS A 291 2.03 -5.41 22.79
N HIS A 292 0.71 -5.56 22.99
CA HIS A 292 -0.18 -4.47 23.42
C HIS A 292 0.13 -3.94 24.82
N ALA A 293 0.38 -4.83 25.79
CA ALA A 293 0.72 -4.43 27.16
C ALA A 293 1.98 -3.56 27.19
N HIS A 294 3.01 -3.92 26.42
CA HIS A 294 4.23 -3.12 26.31
C HIS A 294 3.97 -1.76 25.65
N THR A 295 3.09 -1.68 24.65
CA THR A 295 2.67 -0.41 24.05
C THR A 295 2.07 0.52 25.11
N ARG A 296 1.22 -0.01 26.00
CA ARG A 296 0.62 0.78 27.09
C ARG A 296 1.62 1.23 28.14
N GLU A 297 2.61 0.40 28.44
CA GLU A 297 3.65 0.71 29.43
C GLU A 297 4.61 1.79 28.93
N MET A 298 5.10 1.65 27.69
CA MET A 298 6.09 2.56 27.10
C MET A 298 5.49 3.89 26.64
N TYR A 299 4.22 3.88 26.22
CA TYR A 299 3.55 5.03 25.61
C TYR A 299 2.22 5.32 26.33
N PRO A 300 2.27 5.72 27.62
CA PRO A 300 1.05 6.01 28.37
C PRO A 300 0.30 7.18 27.72
N ALA A 301 -0.86 6.90 27.14
CA ALA A 301 -1.75 7.94 26.65
C ALA A 301 -2.17 8.83 27.83
N GLY A 302 -2.13 10.15 27.66
CA GLY A 302 -2.89 11.05 28.52
C GLY A 302 -4.38 10.74 28.34
N GLN A 303 -4.94 9.88 29.20
CA GLN A 303 -6.30 9.31 29.08
C GLN A 303 -7.41 10.36 28.94
N PRO A 304 -8.50 9.98 28.25
CA PRO A 304 -9.71 9.65 28.98
C PRO A 304 -10.06 8.17 28.83
N ASP A 305 -10.28 7.51 29.96
CA ASP A 305 -10.75 6.13 30.07
C ASP A 305 -12.20 5.99 29.58
N ASP A 306 -12.42 5.13 28.58
CA ASP A 306 -13.69 4.42 28.44
C ASP A 306 -13.74 3.30 29.50
N ALA A 307 -14.08 3.69 30.74
CA ALA A 307 -14.64 2.74 31.68
C ALA A 307 -16.04 2.32 31.18
N PRO A 308 -16.41 1.03 31.23
CA PRO A 308 -17.75 0.61 30.84
C PRO A 308 -18.76 1.29 31.78
N ALA A 309 -19.60 2.16 31.24
CA ALA A 309 -20.74 2.66 31.98
C ALA A 309 -21.65 1.46 32.29
N GLU A 310 -21.69 1.05 33.55
CA GLU A 310 -22.81 0.27 34.08
C GLU A 310 -24.08 1.06 33.75
N GLN A 311 -24.87 0.56 32.79
CA GLN A 311 -26.22 1.06 32.57
C GLN A 311 -27.05 0.68 33.81
N PRO A 312 -27.75 1.64 34.45
CA PRO A 312 -28.77 1.28 35.41
C PRO A 312 -29.97 0.70 34.67
N ASP A 313 -30.45 -0.45 35.16
CA ASP A 313 -31.72 -1.06 34.83
C ASP A 313 -32.87 -0.04 34.89
N ASP A 314 -33.57 0.16 33.77
CA ASP A 314 -34.93 0.70 33.80
C ASP A 314 -35.87 -0.16 32.95
N ALA A 315 -36.91 -0.64 33.64
CA ALA A 315 -37.95 -1.55 33.18
C ALA A 315 -38.90 -0.89 32.15
N PRO A 316 -39.68 -1.67 31.40
CA PRO A 316 -40.33 -1.22 30.17
C PRO A 316 -41.64 -0.48 30.45
N ALA A 317 -41.86 0.63 29.75
CA ALA A 317 -43.18 1.26 29.62
C ALA A 317 -43.82 0.83 28.29
N GLU A 318 -45.04 0.29 28.41
CA GLU A 318 -45.90 -0.21 27.33
C GLU A 318 -46.29 0.87 26.30
N GLN A 319 -46.13 0.52 25.01
CA GLN A 319 -47.04 0.63 23.85
C GLN A 319 -48.16 1.72 23.81
N PRO A 320 -48.49 2.26 22.61
CA PRO A 320 -49.34 1.53 21.67
C PRO A 320 -48.95 1.57 20.19
N ASP A 321 -49.36 0.49 19.53
CA ASP A 321 -49.39 0.22 18.09
C ASP A 321 -50.11 1.32 17.30
N ASP A 322 -49.63 1.58 16.08
CA ASP A 322 -50.49 1.78 14.91
C ASP A 322 -49.63 1.67 13.62
N ALA A 323 -49.76 0.53 12.93
CA ALA A 323 -49.43 0.39 11.52
C ALA A 323 -50.65 0.84 10.67
N PRO A 324 -50.44 1.26 9.41
CA PRO A 324 -50.56 0.24 8.35
C PRO A 324 -49.60 0.43 7.16
N ASP A 325 -49.04 -0.71 6.75
CA ASP A 325 -49.06 -1.34 5.42
C ASP A 325 -48.74 -0.53 4.15
N GLY A 326 -47.83 -1.12 3.36
CA GLY A 326 -47.83 -1.05 1.90
C GLY A 326 -46.77 -0.14 1.25
N SER A 327 -45.67 -0.72 0.78
CA SER A 327 -45.50 -1.04 -0.65
C SER A 327 -44.02 -1.24 -1.00
N ASP A 328 -43.77 -2.33 -1.72
CA ASP A 328 -42.54 -2.68 -2.42
C ASP A 328 -41.93 -1.52 -3.21
N ALA A 329 -40.61 -1.37 -3.10
CA ALA A 329 -39.77 -0.77 -4.14
C ALA A 329 -38.40 -1.47 -4.10
N SER A 330 -38.30 -2.54 -4.87
CA SER A 330 -37.05 -3.09 -5.38
C SER A 330 -36.28 -2.00 -6.14
N SER A 331 -35.11 -1.60 -5.65
CA SER A 331 -34.11 -0.92 -6.47
C SER A 331 -33.07 -1.94 -6.91
N GLU A 332 -33.28 -2.48 -8.10
CA GLU A 332 -32.21 -3.09 -8.89
C GLU A 332 -31.20 -1.98 -9.22
N HIS A 333 -30.05 -1.98 -8.53
CA HIS A 333 -28.84 -1.38 -9.06
C HIS A 333 -28.02 -2.51 -9.67
N GLY A 334 -28.23 -2.75 -10.96
CA GLY A 334 -27.33 -3.55 -11.77
C GLY A 334 -26.01 -2.80 -11.92
N SER A 335 -24.98 -3.24 -11.21
CA SER A 335 -23.60 -2.84 -11.47
C SER A 335 -23.12 -3.59 -12.71
N ALA A 336 -22.92 -2.86 -13.80
CA ALA A 336 -22.18 -3.37 -14.95
C ALA A 336 -20.68 -3.25 -14.61
N VAL A 337 -20.10 -4.36 -14.16
CA VAL A 337 -18.66 -4.47 -13.95
C VAL A 337 -18.00 -4.69 -15.32
N MET A 338 -17.01 -3.87 -15.65
CA MET A 338 -16.08 -4.11 -16.75
C MET A 338 -15.35 -5.43 -16.50
N GLY A 339 -15.86 -6.51 -17.08
CA GLY A 339 -15.23 -7.81 -17.05
C GLY A 339 -14.07 -7.85 -18.03
N PHE A 340 -12.84 -7.88 -17.52
CA PHE A 340 -11.67 -8.28 -18.29
C PHE A 340 -11.66 -9.80 -18.40
N GLY A 341 -12.10 -10.31 -19.54
CA GLY A 341 -12.06 -11.73 -19.87
C GLY A 341 -11.62 -11.93 -21.31
N GLY A 342 -10.41 -12.46 -21.48
CA GLY A 342 -9.95 -13.01 -22.75
C GLY A 342 -10.74 -14.27 -23.11
N ASP A 343 -11.09 -14.35 -24.38
CA ASP A 343 -11.40 -15.54 -25.18
C ASP A 343 -12.23 -16.65 -24.52
N ASP A 344 -13.51 -16.38 -24.24
CA ASP A 344 -14.55 -17.40 -24.23
C ASP A 344 -15.82 -16.85 -24.91
N ASP A 345 -16.37 -17.59 -25.87
CA ASP A 345 -17.60 -17.33 -26.65
C ASP A 345 -18.75 -16.70 -25.83
N TYR A 346 -18.80 -15.37 -25.72
CA TYR A 346 -19.98 -14.62 -25.32
C TYR A 346 -20.68 -14.07 -26.57
N GLY A 347 -21.46 -14.95 -27.21
CA GLY A 347 -22.49 -14.57 -28.17
C GLY A 347 -23.72 -13.92 -27.50
N GLY A 348 -23.49 -12.92 -26.65
CA GLY A 348 -24.53 -12.04 -26.13
C GLY A 348 -24.51 -10.75 -26.93
N GLU A 349 -25.62 -10.40 -27.57
CA GLU A 349 -25.84 -9.06 -28.13
C GLU A 349 -25.75 -8.05 -26.97
N MET A 350 -24.55 -7.49 -26.73
CA MET A 350 -24.31 -6.45 -25.72
C MET A 350 -24.69 -5.10 -26.31
N GLU A 351 -25.94 -4.71 -26.08
CA GLU A 351 -26.44 -3.38 -26.39
C GLU A 351 -26.02 -2.39 -25.28
N ASP A 352 -25.49 -1.25 -25.74
CA ASP A 352 -25.39 0.06 -25.08
C ASP A 352 -24.23 0.31 -24.10
N PHE A 353 -23.04 0.62 -24.65
CA PHE A 353 -22.12 1.52 -23.97
C PHE A 353 -22.82 2.87 -23.73
N PRO A 354 -22.84 3.41 -22.50
CA PRO A 354 -23.27 4.76 -22.22
C PRO A 354 -22.57 5.77 -23.14
N GLU A 355 -23.35 6.71 -23.70
CA GLU A 355 -22.83 7.72 -24.65
C GLU A 355 -21.65 8.52 -24.07
N GLU A 356 -21.62 8.70 -22.76
CA GLU A 356 -20.55 9.40 -22.03
C GLU A 356 -19.25 8.58 -21.98
N GLN A 357 -19.32 7.26 -21.86
CA GLN A 357 -18.15 6.36 -21.91
C GLN A 357 -17.59 6.27 -23.33
N ILE A 358 -18.45 6.27 -24.36
CA ILE A 358 -17.99 6.30 -25.76
C ILE A 358 -17.21 7.59 -26.03
N LYS A 359 -17.71 8.73 -25.56
CA LYS A 359 -17.02 10.02 -25.71
C LYS A 359 -15.72 10.08 -24.92
N ALA A 360 -15.67 9.46 -23.75
CA ALA A 360 -14.44 9.36 -22.96
C ALA A 360 -13.37 8.51 -23.69
N LEU A 361 -13.75 7.36 -24.24
CA LEU A 361 -12.88 6.53 -25.07
C LEU A 361 -12.34 7.30 -26.28
N ASP A 362 -13.20 8.02 -27.00
CA ASP A 362 -12.78 8.83 -28.16
C ASP A 362 -11.80 9.95 -27.76
N LEU A 363 -12.04 10.62 -26.64
CA LEU A 363 -11.17 11.65 -26.11
C LEU A 363 -9.81 11.08 -25.67
N ALA A 364 -9.80 9.90 -25.06
CA ALA A 364 -8.58 9.20 -24.69
C ALA A 364 -7.74 8.83 -25.91
N ILE A 365 -8.37 8.27 -26.96
CA ILE A 365 -7.72 7.96 -28.25
C ILE A 365 -7.14 9.22 -28.89
N GLU A 366 -7.91 10.32 -28.95
CA GLU A 366 -7.46 11.59 -29.53
C GLU A 366 -6.20 12.12 -28.84
N ARG A 367 -6.20 12.12 -27.50
CA ARG A 367 -5.06 12.57 -26.68
C ARG A 367 -3.84 11.69 -26.88
N TYR A 368 -4.05 10.38 -26.95
CA TYR A 368 -2.98 9.43 -27.18
C TYR A 368 -2.29 9.69 -28.52
N LEU A 369 -3.07 9.77 -29.60
CA LEU A 369 -2.56 10.03 -30.94
C LEU A 369 -1.88 11.40 -31.04
N ALA A 370 -2.40 12.42 -30.35
CA ALA A 370 -1.78 13.75 -30.32
C ALA A 370 -0.45 13.78 -29.56
N LYS A 371 -0.33 13.01 -28.47
CA LYS A 371 0.84 13.01 -27.58
C LYS A 371 1.96 12.11 -28.09
N TYR A 372 1.64 10.88 -28.47
CA TYR A 372 2.63 9.86 -28.83
C TYR A 372 2.74 9.64 -30.33
N GLY A 373 1.67 9.95 -31.07
CA GLY A 373 1.58 9.60 -32.48
C GLY A 373 1.46 8.09 -32.68
N TYR A 374 0.84 7.71 -33.79
CA TYR A 374 0.82 6.33 -34.25
C TYR A 374 0.81 6.36 -35.77
N GLU A 375 1.68 5.55 -36.39
CA GLU A 375 1.79 5.47 -37.84
C GLU A 375 1.41 4.05 -38.29
N GLU A 376 0.47 3.97 -39.23
CA GLU A 376 0.12 2.73 -39.92
C GLU A 376 0.39 2.94 -41.40
N ASP A 377 1.09 1.99 -42.04
CA ASP A 377 1.53 2.10 -43.44
C ASP A 377 2.33 3.38 -43.79
N GLY A 378 2.96 4.00 -42.78
CA GLY A 378 3.76 5.21 -42.93
C GLY A 378 2.95 6.52 -42.94
N GLU A 379 1.66 6.48 -42.59
CA GLU A 379 0.83 7.66 -42.40
C GLU A 379 0.40 7.79 -40.93
N LYS A 380 0.41 9.02 -40.39
CA LYS A 380 -0.04 9.28 -39.02
C LYS A 380 -1.54 9.16 -38.93
N LEU A 381 -2.01 8.29 -38.03
CA LEU A 381 -3.43 8.14 -37.74
C LEU A 381 -3.98 9.35 -36.97
N THR A 382 -5.17 9.79 -37.37
CA THR A 382 -6.00 10.74 -36.63
C THR A 382 -7.18 10.02 -35.99
N LEU A 383 -7.89 10.69 -35.06
CA LEU A 383 -9.12 10.14 -34.49
C LEU A 383 -10.14 9.82 -35.59
N ASP A 384 -10.29 10.68 -36.60
CA ASP A 384 -11.21 10.45 -37.72
C ASP A 384 -10.88 9.16 -38.49
N ASP A 385 -9.60 8.84 -38.66
CA ASP A 385 -9.16 7.59 -39.30
C ASP A 385 -9.50 6.36 -38.44
N VAL A 386 -9.32 6.47 -37.11
CA VAL A 386 -9.69 5.42 -36.15
C VAL A 386 -11.20 5.21 -36.16
N LEU A 387 -12.01 6.26 -36.07
CA LEU A 387 -13.48 6.18 -36.12
C LEU A 387 -13.99 5.59 -37.44
N ALA A 388 -13.31 5.86 -38.55
CA ALA A 388 -13.65 5.29 -39.86
C ALA A 388 -13.32 3.79 -39.96
N LYS A 389 -12.23 3.35 -39.31
CA LYS A 389 -11.76 1.96 -39.34
C LYS A 389 -12.45 1.08 -38.30
N TYR A 390 -12.76 1.63 -37.14
CA TYR A 390 -13.37 0.99 -35.98
C TYR A 390 -14.65 1.76 -35.60
N PRO A 391 -15.77 1.52 -36.31
CA PRO A 391 -16.97 2.34 -36.15
C PRO A 391 -17.76 2.04 -34.87
N ASP A 392 -17.58 0.87 -34.26
CA ASP A 392 -18.23 0.49 -33.02
C ASP A 392 -17.34 0.79 -31.79
N PRO A 393 -17.92 1.07 -30.61
CA PRO A 393 -17.14 1.35 -29.40
C PRO A 393 -16.21 0.22 -28.96
N MET A 394 -16.60 -1.03 -29.17
CA MET A 394 -15.81 -2.18 -28.70
C MET A 394 -14.52 -2.31 -29.51
N SER A 395 -14.62 -2.29 -30.84
CA SER A 395 -13.45 -2.35 -31.70
C SER A 395 -12.51 -1.15 -31.52
N ARG A 396 -13.03 0.01 -31.08
CA ARG A 396 -12.21 1.16 -30.67
C ARG A 396 -11.51 0.94 -29.34
N SER A 397 -12.18 0.30 -28.38
CA SER A 397 -11.57 -0.10 -27.11
C SER A 397 -10.44 -1.10 -27.36
N ASP A 398 -10.69 -2.12 -28.16
CA ASP A 398 -9.67 -3.13 -28.53
C ASP A 398 -8.49 -2.47 -29.26
N PHE A 399 -8.76 -1.55 -30.18
CA PHE A 399 -7.71 -0.78 -30.83
C PHE A 399 -6.88 0.03 -29.81
N PHE A 400 -7.55 0.73 -28.89
CA PHE A 400 -6.89 1.57 -27.90
C PHE A 400 -6.03 0.76 -26.91
N LEU A 401 -6.56 -0.36 -26.43
CA LEU A 401 -5.90 -1.20 -25.43
C LEU A 401 -4.84 -2.11 -26.05
N GLU A 402 -5.16 -2.77 -27.16
CA GLU A 402 -4.32 -3.86 -27.67
C GLU A 402 -3.42 -3.43 -28.84
N THR A 403 -3.84 -2.45 -29.64
CA THR A 403 -3.14 -2.10 -30.89
C THR A 403 -2.19 -0.92 -30.73
N LEU A 404 -2.55 0.08 -29.91
CA LEU A 404 -1.67 1.21 -29.66
C LEU A 404 -0.46 0.74 -28.81
N PRO A 405 0.79 1.05 -29.22
CA PRO A 405 1.98 0.58 -28.53
C PRO A 405 2.19 1.41 -27.27
N ASP A 406 2.21 0.79 -26.09
CA ASP A 406 2.41 1.53 -24.85
C ASP A 406 3.84 2.11 -24.79
N PRO A 407 4.00 3.43 -24.61
CA PRO A 407 5.31 4.07 -24.59
C PRO A 407 6.19 3.59 -23.42
N ASP A 408 5.60 3.10 -22.32
CA ASP A 408 6.32 2.69 -21.11
C ASP A 408 6.36 1.17 -20.93
N GLY A 409 5.78 0.40 -21.87
CA GLY A 409 5.80 -1.06 -21.87
C GLY A 409 4.80 -1.74 -20.92
N ASP A 410 3.91 -0.96 -20.30
CA ASP A 410 2.81 -1.42 -19.43
C ASP A 410 1.58 -0.53 -19.67
N ASP A 411 0.37 -1.11 -19.71
CA ASP A 411 -0.90 -0.45 -20.13
C ASP A 411 -1.35 0.72 -19.24
N THR A 412 -0.55 1.08 -18.24
CA THR A 412 -0.77 2.18 -17.29
C THR A 412 -1.04 3.52 -18.00
N VAL A 413 -0.33 3.86 -19.09
CA VAL A 413 -0.51 5.16 -19.77
C VAL A 413 -1.88 5.26 -20.44
N LYS A 414 -2.31 4.19 -21.11
CA LYS A 414 -3.62 4.13 -21.76
C LYS A 414 -4.74 4.18 -20.73
N MET A 415 -4.61 3.43 -19.64
CA MET A 415 -5.59 3.43 -18.55
C MET A 415 -5.71 4.81 -17.89
N MET A 416 -4.60 5.50 -17.65
CA MET A 416 -4.62 6.86 -17.11
C MET A 416 -5.34 7.84 -18.04
N MET A 417 -5.09 7.77 -19.35
CA MET A 417 -5.78 8.61 -20.33
C MET A 417 -7.27 8.34 -20.37
N MET A 418 -7.68 7.08 -20.22
CA MET A 418 -9.09 6.70 -20.12
C MET A 418 -9.74 7.29 -18.86
N MET A 419 -9.11 7.12 -17.70
CA MET A 419 -9.64 7.63 -16.43
C MET A 419 -9.76 9.15 -16.42
N GLU A 420 -8.78 9.88 -16.98
CA GLU A 420 -8.84 11.33 -17.14
C GLU A 420 -10.00 11.74 -18.06
N ALA A 421 -10.21 11.03 -19.17
CA ALA A 421 -11.28 11.30 -20.09
C ALA A 421 -12.67 11.02 -19.46
N CYS A 422 -12.83 9.91 -18.73
CA CYS A 422 -14.07 9.59 -18.01
C CYS A 422 -14.39 10.66 -16.97
N ARG A 423 -13.39 11.10 -16.19
CA ARG A 423 -13.55 12.16 -15.19
C ARG A 423 -13.98 13.49 -15.80
N GLU A 424 -13.44 13.87 -16.95
CA GLU A 424 -13.79 15.11 -17.65
C GLU A 424 -15.21 15.06 -18.24
N MET A 425 -15.59 13.90 -18.75
CA MET A 425 -16.91 13.69 -19.34
C MET A 425 -18.00 13.41 -18.31
N GLY A 426 -17.65 13.24 -17.03
CA GLY A 426 -18.57 12.85 -15.97
C GLY A 426 -19.07 11.41 -16.07
N ALA A 427 -18.36 10.58 -16.84
CA ALA A 427 -18.67 9.17 -17.01
C ALA A 427 -18.16 8.36 -15.80
N GLU A 428 -18.95 7.38 -15.35
CA GLU A 428 -18.44 6.33 -14.45
C GLU A 428 -17.43 5.49 -15.24
N CYS A 429 -16.21 5.39 -14.69
CA CYS A 429 -15.06 4.78 -15.36
C CYS A 429 -15.00 3.27 -15.16
#